data_AF-A0ABD3NJB4-F1
#
_entry.id   AF-A0ABD3NJB4-F1
#
_cell.length_a   1.000
_cell.length_b   1.000
_cell.length_c   1.000
_cell.angle_alpha   90.00
_cell.angle_beta   90.00
_cell.angle_gamma   90.00
#
_symmetry.space_group_name_H-M   'P 1'
#
loop_
_entity.id
_entity.type
_entity.pdbx_description
1 polymer ?
#
loop_
_entity_poly.entity_id
_entity_poly.type
_entity_poly.pdbx_seq_one_letter_code
_entity_poly.pdbx_strand_id
1 'polypeptide(L)'
;MTSQSPRINTRTRYSGKHHILYCQCDETQGPPTTDNNTMKFRPCIDLHSGVVKQIVGSTLIDDKQNALQATSVSSPAENFSTEKPAAEYAEMYRRDGLTGGHVIMLGPGNEEAAKAALAAYPNGLQIGGGITTDNALEWISHGASHVIVTSFVFHNGQIDFDRLHSLVHLIGKEKLVLDLSCRRKVGDTEGEYFVVTDRWQTYTDVAVNESTLRMLGSYCSEFLVHGVENEGKRCGILEDLVVLLGKYSPVPVTYAGGVKGMEDLERVKELGGGKVDLTIGSALDCFGGDISYDEVVAWQKRENQ
;
A
#
# COMPACT_ATOMS: atom_id res chain seq x y z
N MET A 1 -8.36 33.91 49.31
CA MET A 1 -8.25 35.19 48.60
C MET A 1 -8.00 34.89 47.13
N THR A 2 -9.03 35.16 46.32
CA THR A 2 -9.06 35.40 44.86
C THR A 2 -8.23 34.53 43.91
N SER A 3 -8.94 33.61 43.26
CA SER A 3 -8.69 33.13 41.90
C SER A 3 -8.87 34.27 40.88
N GLN A 4 -8.02 34.33 39.86
CA GLN A 4 -8.23 35.18 38.69
C GLN A 4 -8.27 34.32 37.42
N SER A 5 -9.45 34.23 36.82
CA SER A 5 -9.65 33.79 35.43
C SER A 5 -9.33 34.94 34.48
N PRO A 6 -8.70 34.71 33.31
CA PRO A 6 -8.57 35.74 32.29
C PRO A 6 -9.92 35.98 31.59
N ARG A 7 -10.34 37.25 31.54
CA ARG A 7 -11.56 37.70 30.86
C ARG A 7 -11.35 37.76 29.35
N ILE A 8 -12.24 37.09 28.62
CA ILE A 8 -12.49 37.30 27.19
C ILE A 8 -13.08 38.71 27.03
N ASN A 9 -12.44 39.55 26.22
CA ASN A 9 -12.93 40.89 25.91
C ASN A 9 -13.32 40.96 24.43
N THR A 10 -14.60 40.74 24.15
CA THR A 10 -15.20 40.91 22.83
C THR A 10 -15.54 42.39 22.63
N ARG A 11 -14.79 43.08 21.77
CA ARG A 11 -15.21 44.36 21.19
C ARG A 11 -15.25 44.25 19.67
N THR A 12 -16.44 43.98 19.16
CA THR A 12 -16.79 44.09 17.76
C THR A 12 -16.89 45.58 17.39
N ARG A 13 -16.02 46.06 16.49
CA ARG A 13 -16.27 47.27 15.69
C ARG A 13 -16.18 46.88 14.23
N TYR A 14 -17.32 46.95 13.56
CA TYR A 14 -17.42 46.82 12.10
C TYR A 14 -17.00 48.16 11.45
N SER A 15 -15.95 48.12 10.64
CA SER A 15 -15.76 49.07 9.53
C SER A 15 -15.02 48.33 8.42
N GLY A 16 -15.65 48.24 7.25
CA GLY A 16 -15.15 47.48 6.11
C GLY A 16 -13.84 48.03 5.55
N LYS A 17 -12.95 47.10 5.19
CA LYS A 17 -11.98 47.15 4.09
C LYS A 17 -11.41 45.74 3.92
N HIS A 18 -11.42 45.23 2.70
CA HIS A 18 -10.80 43.95 2.36
C HIS A 18 -9.29 44.02 2.65
N HIS A 19 -8.83 43.22 3.61
CA HIS A 19 -7.43 42.89 3.79
C HIS A 19 -7.31 41.38 3.78
N ILE A 20 -6.68 40.89 2.72
CA ILE A 20 -6.14 39.55 2.63
C ILE A 20 -5.05 39.46 3.71
N LEU A 21 -5.37 38.83 4.83
CA LEU A 21 -4.38 38.45 5.83
C LEU A 21 -3.56 37.30 5.26
N TYR A 22 -2.38 37.64 4.73
CA TYR A 22 -1.31 36.66 4.61
C TYR A 22 -0.94 36.21 6.02
N CYS A 23 -1.36 34.99 6.39
CA CYS A 23 -0.86 34.33 7.57
C CYS A 23 0.62 33.98 7.28
N GLN A 24 1.55 34.75 7.84
CA GLN A 24 2.93 34.34 7.95
C GLN A 24 2.95 33.17 8.93
N CYS A 25 3.00 31.95 8.41
CA CYS A 25 3.31 30.78 9.20
C CYS A 25 4.78 30.87 9.61
N ASP A 26 4.99 31.21 10.87
CA ASP A 26 6.27 31.10 11.55
C ASP A 26 6.75 29.65 11.43
N GLU A 27 7.98 29.46 10.95
CA GLU A 27 8.64 28.14 10.84
C GLU A 27 9.00 27.64 12.24
N THR A 28 8.00 27.32 13.07
CA THR A 28 8.24 26.57 14.29
C THR A 28 8.43 25.13 13.91
N GLN A 29 9.69 24.69 13.89
CA GLN A 29 10.07 23.29 13.88
C GLN A 29 9.22 22.55 14.91
N GLY A 30 8.32 21.69 14.42
CA GLY A 30 7.56 20.78 15.27
C GLY A 30 8.52 19.91 16.08
N PRO A 31 8.09 19.42 17.26
CA PRO A 31 8.94 18.56 18.08
C PRO A 31 9.42 17.37 17.22
N PRO A 32 10.69 16.94 17.35
CA PRO A 32 11.14 15.73 16.66
C PRO A 32 10.29 14.59 17.18
N THR A 33 9.47 14.01 16.31
CA THR A 33 8.75 12.78 16.61
C THR A 33 9.79 11.68 16.74
N THR A 34 10.20 11.37 17.97
CA THR A 34 10.89 10.14 18.32
C THR A 34 9.87 9.00 18.28
N ASP A 35 9.26 8.77 17.12
CA ASP A 35 8.70 7.45 16.86
C ASP A 35 9.87 6.63 16.36
N ASN A 36 10.34 5.75 17.24
CA ASN A 36 11.26 4.67 16.92
C ASN A 36 10.49 3.69 16.01
N ASN A 37 10.09 4.15 14.82
CA ASN A 37 9.35 3.34 13.86
C ASN A 37 10.39 2.48 13.16
N THR A 38 10.64 1.32 13.75
CA THR A 38 11.48 0.29 13.17
C THR A 38 10.77 -0.28 11.95
N MET A 39 11.53 -0.46 10.87
CA MET A 39 11.04 -1.04 9.64
C MET A 39 10.35 -2.38 9.90
N LYS A 40 9.23 -2.62 9.21
CA LYS A 40 8.47 -3.86 9.33
C LYS A 40 8.54 -4.69 8.05
N PHE A 41 8.67 -6.00 8.22
CA PHE A 41 8.24 -6.98 7.26
C PHE A 41 6.70 -7.03 7.24
N ARG A 42 6.12 -6.91 6.05
CA ARG A 42 4.69 -6.95 5.78
C ARG A 42 4.37 -8.19 4.95
N PRO A 43 3.68 -9.20 5.50
CA PRO A 43 3.35 -10.40 4.73
C PRO A 43 2.24 -10.12 3.72
N CYS A 44 2.17 -10.90 2.63
CA CYS A 44 1.09 -10.80 1.64
C CYS A 44 0.42 -12.13 1.33
N ILE A 45 -0.85 -12.07 0.93
CA ILE A 45 -1.64 -13.20 0.42
C ILE A 45 -2.33 -12.76 -0.87
N ASP A 46 -1.78 -13.18 -2.01
CA ASP A 46 -2.37 -12.91 -3.30
C ASP A 46 -3.34 -14.02 -3.69
N LEU A 47 -4.55 -13.64 -4.11
CA LEU A 47 -5.64 -14.56 -4.43
C LEU A 47 -6.03 -14.43 -5.89
N HIS A 48 -6.15 -15.57 -6.56
CA HIS A 48 -6.72 -15.62 -7.90
C HIS A 48 -7.65 -16.84 -8.05
N SER A 49 -8.91 -16.58 -8.42
CA SER A 49 -9.97 -17.60 -8.48
C SER A 49 -10.12 -18.40 -7.18
N GLY A 50 -9.98 -17.72 -6.03
CA GLY A 50 -10.17 -18.30 -4.70
C GLY A 50 -8.97 -19.08 -4.15
N VAL A 51 -7.87 -19.12 -4.91
CA VAL A 51 -6.66 -19.88 -4.56
C VAL A 51 -5.51 -18.92 -4.30
N VAL A 52 -4.67 -19.25 -3.32
CA VAL A 52 -3.44 -18.51 -3.05
C VAL A 52 -2.46 -18.72 -4.21
N LYS A 53 -2.16 -17.63 -4.91
CA LYS A 53 -1.24 -17.63 -6.06
C LYS A 53 -0.30 -16.45 -5.95
N GLN A 54 0.99 -16.68 -6.13
CA GLN A 54 1.96 -15.60 -6.31
C GLN A 54 2.22 -15.43 -7.80
N ILE A 55 1.76 -14.31 -8.36
CA ILE A 55 1.82 -14.03 -9.80
C ILE A 55 3.01 -13.12 -10.11
N VAL A 56 3.70 -13.38 -11.23
CA VAL A 56 4.60 -12.37 -11.82
C VAL A 56 3.73 -11.32 -12.45
N GLY A 57 3.63 -10.20 -11.77
CA GLY A 57 2.93 -9.03 -12.22
C GLY A 57 2.77 -8.74 -13.72
N SER A 58 3.85 -8.83 -14.49
CA SER A 58 3.85 -8.50 -15.92
C SER A 58 3.11 -9.51 -16.81
N THR A 59 2.46 -10.54 -16.26
CA THR A 59 1.78 -11.59 -17.03
C THR A 59 0.26 -11.58 -16.94
N LEU A 60 -0.34 -10.62 -16.23
CA LEU A 60 -1.79 -10.46 -16.17
C LEU A 60 -2.30 -9.76 -17.46
N ILE A 61 -2.74 -10.54 -18.45
CA ILE A 61 -3.51 -10.07 -19.62
C ILE A 61 -4.90 -10.73 -19.54
N ASP A 62 -5.99 -9.96 -19.63
CA ASP A 62 -7.33 -10.57 -19.78
C ASP A 62 -7.56 -10.90 -21.26
N ASP A 63 -8.05 -12.12 -21.47
CA ASP A 63 -8.65 -12.64 -22.71
C ASP A 63 -9.96 -11.94 -23.14
N LYS A 64 -10.19 -10.67 -22.76
CA LYS A 64 -11.43 -9.96 -23.15
C LYS A 64 -11.38 -9.34 -24.55
N GLN A 65 -10.20 -9.16 -25.13
CA GLN A 65 -10.06 -8.61 -26.49
C GLN A 65 -9.89 -9.67 -27.59
N ASN A 66 -9.72 -10.95 -27.24
CA ASN A 66 -9.51 -12.06 -28.18
C ASN A 66 -10.61 -13.14 -28.14
N ALA A 67 -11.85 -12.79 -27.76
CA ALA A 67 -12.99 -13.70 -27.80
C ALA A 67 -13.42 -14.17 -29.22
N LEU A 68 -12.67 -13.82 -30.27
CA LEU A 68 -12.91 -14.27 -31.66
C LEU A 68 -11.79 -15.14 -32.26
N GLN A 69 -10.73 -15.47 -31.51
CA GLN A 69 -9.72 -16.45 -31.95
C GLN A 69 -9.27 -17.34 -30.78
N ALA A 70 -10.19 -18.16 -30.28
CA ALA A 70 -9.89 -19.18 -29.29
C ALA A 70 -9.13 -20.37 -29.91
N THR A 71 -7.80 -20.26 -30.01
CA THR A 71 -6.88 -21.40 -30.08
C THR A 71 -5.52 -21.05 -29.46
N SER A 72 -5.49 -20.74 -28.16
CA SER A 72 -4.38 -21.01 -27.22
C SER A 72 -4.63 -20.27 -25.92
N VAL A 73 -4.75 -21.03 -24.83
CA VAL A 73 -4.88 -20.53 -23.46
C VAL A 73 -3.53 -19.95 -23.06
N SER A 74 -3.39 -18.62 -22.97
CA SER A 74 -2.23 -18.00 -22.34
C SER A 74 -2.56 -17.69 -20.89
N SER A 75 -2.38 -18.69 -20.02
CA SER A 75 -2.33 -18.46 -18.58
C SER A 75 -1.21 -17.46 -18.24
N PRO A 76 -1.39 -16.55 -17.26
CA PRO A 76 -0.29 -15.77 -16.71
C PRO A 76 0.87 -16.70 -16.32
N ALA A 77 2.13 -16.29 -16.51
CA ALA A 77 3.25 -17.09 -16.01
C ALA A 77 3.16 -17.17 -14.48
N GLU A 78 2.82 -18.36 -13.97
CA GLU A 78 2.66 -18.65 -12.55
C GLU A 78 4.03 -18.95 -11.94
N ASN A 79 4.42 -18.24 -10.88
CA ASN A 79 5.58 -18.62 -10.08
C ASN A 79 5.23 -19.72 -9.06
N PHE A 80 4.00 -19.69 -8.54
CA PHE A 80 3.52 -20.62 -7.51
C PHE A 80 2.00 -20.59 -7.38
N SER A 81 1.41 -21.77 -7.23
CA SER A 81 0.03 -21.95 -6.77
C SER A 81 -0.01 -23.08 -5.73
N THR A 82 -0.88 -22.95 -4.74
CA THR A 82 -1.01 -23.91 -3.64
C THR A 82 -2.48 -24.18 -3.33
N GLU A 83 -2.81 -25.42 -2.98
CA GLU A 83 -4.14 -25.76 -2.47
C GLU A 83 -4.33 -25.32 -1.01
N LYS A 84 -3.25 -24.87 -0.34
CA LYS A 84 -3.31 -24.40 1.04
C LYS A 84 -4.25 -23.18 1.14
N PRO A 85 -5.29 -23.23 2.00
CA PRO A 85 -6.23 -22.14 2.17
C PRO A 85 -5.58 -20.83 2.62
N ALA A 86 -6.12 -19.70 2.16
CA ALA A 86 -5.70 -18.36 2.56
C ALA A 86 -5.76 -18.14 4.09
N ALA A 87 -6.75 -18.76 4.75
CA ALA A 87 -6.90 -18.73 6.21
C ALA A 87 -5.67 -19.28 6.94
N GLU A 88 -5.05 -20.36 6.44
CA GLU A 88 -3.87 -20.94 7.10
C GLU A 88 -2.64 -20.02 7.03
N TYR A 89 -2.50 -19.24 5.96
CA TYR A 89 -1.47 -18.19 5.87
C TYR A 89 -1.76 -17.05 6.85
N ALA A 90 -3.02 -16.62 6.96
CA ALA A 90 -3.41 -15.59 7.92
C ALA A 90 -3.21 -16.05 9.39
N GLU A 91 -3.51 -17.31 9.71
CA GLU A 91 -3.23 -17.90 11.03
C GLU A 91 -1.73 -17.96 11.35
N MET A 92 -0.92 -18.30 10.35
CA MET A 92 0.54 -18.28 10.45
C MET A 92 1.04 -16.87 10.80
N TYR A 93 0.61 -15.85 10.05
CA TYR A 93 0.97 -14.46 10.32
C TYR A 93 0.46 -13.97 11.69
N ARG A 94 -0.74 -14.40 12.10
CA ARG A 94 -1.30 -14.11 13.42
C ARG A 94 -0.46 -14.69 14.55
N ARG A 95 -0.04 -15.95 14.42
CA ARG A 95 0.80 -16.63 15.42
C ARG A 95 2.13 -15.90 15.60
N ASP A 96 2.67 -15.35 14.51
CA ASP A 96 3.95 -14.64 14.51
C ASP A 96 3.83 -13.13 14.80
N GLY A 97 2.61 -12.63 14.99
CA GLY A 97 2.32 -11.24 15.36
C GLY A 97 2.55 -10.22 14.23
N LEU A 98 2.49 -10.67 12.98
CA LEU A 98 2.76 -9.84 11.80
C LEU A 98 1.51 -9.05 11.37
N THR A 99 1.42 -7.78 11.76
CA THR A 99 0.28 -6.91 11.42
C THR A 99 0.51 -6.02 10.20
N GLY A 100 -0.58 -5.65 9.55
CA GLY A 100 -0.64 -4.75 8.38
C GLY A 100 0.01 -5.34 7.13
N GLY A 101 0.15 -6.65 7.08
CA GLY A 101 0.22 -7.37 5.81
C GLY A 101 -1.10 -7.26 5.04
N HIS A 102 -1.11 -7.68 3.79
CA HIS A 102 -2.24 -7.46 2.90
C HIS A 102 -2.71 -8.74 2.18
N VAL A 103 -4.02 -8.84 1.98
CA VAL A 103 -4.66 -9.79 1.08
C VAL A 103 -5.02 -9.04 -0.20
N ILE A 104 -4.64 -9.54 -1.38
CA ILE A 104 -4.94 -8.89 -2.67
C ILE A 104 -5.77 -9.82 -3.54
N MET A 105 -6.95 -9.36 -3.93
CA MET A 105 -7.84 -10.08 -4.85
C MET A 105 -7.49 -9.73 -6.30
N LEU A 106 -6.88 -10.68 -7.01
CA LEU A 106 -6.51 -10.56 -8.42
C LEU A 106 -7.64 -11.12 -9.29
N GLY A 107 -8.61 -10.26 -9.61
CA GLY A 107 -9.79 -10.62 -10.41
C GLY A 107 -10.95 -11.19 -9.57
N PRO A 108 -12.00 -11.71 -10.24
CA PRO A 108 -13.21 -12.20 -9.57
C PRO A 108 -13.03 -13.57 -8.90
N GLY A 109 -13.95 -13.91 -7.98
CA GLY A 109 -14.03 -15.24 -7.36
C GLY A 109 -13.10 -15.46 -6.18
N ASN A 110 -12.60 -14.38 -5.57
CA ASN A 110 -11.67 -14.41 -4.44
C ASN A 110 -12.35 -14.14 -3.09
N GLU A 111 -13.63 -13.76 -3.10
CA GLU A 111 -14.33 -13.14 -1.98
C GLU A 111 -14.37 -14.07 -0.76
N GLU A 112 -14.72 -15.34 -0.94
CA GLU A 112 -14.80 -16.32 0.16
C GLU A 112 -13.42 -16.60 0.76
N ALA A 113 -12.38 -16.73 -0.06
CA ALA A 113 -11.02 -16.95 0.41
C ALA A 113 -10.47 -15.73 1.17
N ALA A 114 -10.74 -14.52 0.67
CA ALA A 114 -10.40 -13.27 1.34
C ALA A 114 -11.11 -13.14 2.69
N LYS A 115 -12.42 -13.39 2.74
CA LYS A 115 -13.21 -13.38 3.99
C LYS A 115 -12.66 -14.41 4.99
N ALA A 116 -12.28 -15.60 4.54
CA ALA A 116 -11.67 -16.62 5.39
C ALA A 116 -10.32 -16.16 5.97
N ALA A 117 -9.45 -15.52 5.17
CA ALA A 117 -8.19 -14.96 5.65
C ALA A 117 -8.39 -13.85 6.68
N LEU A 118 -9.31 -12.93 6.43
CA LEU A 118 -9.62 -11.83 7.35
C LEU A 118 -10.25 -12.34 8.67
N ALA A 119 -11.10 -13.36 8.61
CA ALA A 119 -11.68 -14.00 9.78
C ALA A 119 -10.64 -14.76 10.63
N ALA A 120 -9.61 -15.33 9.98
CA ALA A 120 -8.50 -16.00 10.65
C ALA A 120 -7.55 -15.04 11.39
N TYR A 121 -7.45 -13.79 10.93
CA TYR A 121 -6.71 -12.73 11.62
C TYR A 121 -7.46 -11.38 11.63
N PRO A 122 -8.52 -11.26 12.47
CA PRO A 122 -9.32 -10.04 12.53
C PRO A 122 -8.50 -8.83 12.93
N ASN A 123 -8.63 -7.74 12.17
CA ASN A 123 -7.85 -6.50 12.25
C ASN A 123 -6.33 -6.67 12.09
N GLY A 124 -5.86 -7.84 11.64
CA GLY A 124 -4.43 -8.10 11.40
C GLY A 124 -3.98 -7.78 9.98
N LEU A 125 -4.87 -7.99 9.00
CA LEU A 125 -4.56 -7.85 7.58
C LEU A 125 -5.36 -6.71 6.93
N GLN A 126 -4.82 -6.16 5.86
CA GLN A 126 -5.48 -5.22 4.95
C GLN A 126 -6.07 -5.99 3.76
N ILE A 127 -6.98 -5.39 2.99
CA ILE A 127 -7.60 -6.02 1.82
C ILE A 127 -7.62 -5.08 0.61
N GLY A 128 -7.13 -5.56 -0.53
CA GLY A 128 -7.14 -4.85 -1.81
C GLY A 128 -7.73 -5.68 -2.95
N GLY A 129 -7.92 -5.03 -4.09
CA GLY A 129 -8.51 -5.62 -5.30
C GLY A 129 -10.01 -5.33 -5.42
N GLY A 130 -10.39 -4.46 -6.37
CA GLY A 130 -11.80 -4.15 -6.63
C GLY A 130 -12.53 -3.41 -5.51
N ILE A 131 -11.81 -2.72 -4.61
CA ILE A 131 -12.42 -1.92 -3.54
C ILE A 131 -13.08 -0.65 -4.12
N THR A 132 -14.32 -0.41 -3.72
CA THR A 132 -15.11 0.78 -4.05
C THR A 132 -15.88 1.26 -2.80
N THR A 133 -16.60 2.37 -2.92
CA THR A 133 -17.52 2.83 -1.87
C THR A 133 -18.62 1.82 -1.55
N ASP A 134 -18.97 0.93 -2.48
CA ASP A 134 -20.09 0.01 -2.30
C ASP A 134 -19.73 -1.20 -1.42
N ASN A 135 -18.44 -1.58 -1.38
CA ASN A 135 -17.98 -2.78 -0.68
C ASN A 135 -17.00 -2.50 0.48
N ALA A 136 -16.44 -1.29 0.60
CA ALA A 136 -15.40 -1.00 1.59
C ALA A 136 -15.82 -1.28 3.04
N LEU A 137 -17.05 -0.90 3.42
CA LEU A 137 -17.58 -1.16 4.77
C LEU A 137 -17.80 -2.65 5.04
N GLU A 138 -18.24 -3.41 4.02
CA GLU A 138 -18.42 -4.86 4.15
C GLU A 138 -17.08 -5.53 4.48
N TRP A 139 -16.02 -5.16 3.77
CA TRP A 139 -14.67 -5.69 4.01
C TRP A 139 -14.13 -5.38 5.41
N ILE A 140 -14.34 -4.15 5.89
CA ILE A 140 -13.98 -3.77 7.27
C ILE A 140 -14.79 -4.61 8.27
N SER A 141 -16.08 -4.83 8.02
CA SER A 141 -16.94 -5.64 8.89
C SER A 141 -16.53 -7.12 8.95
N HIS A 142 -15.89 -7.62 7.89
CA HIS A 142 -15.31 -8.96 7.82
C HIS A 142 -13.92 -9.08 8.46
N GLY A 143 -13.42 -8.02 9.10
CA GLY A 143 -12.18 -8.05 9.88
C GLY A 143 -10.97 -7.48 9.17
N ALA A 144 -11.12 -6.83 8.00
CA ALA A 144 -10.03 -6.05 7.44
C ALA A 144 -9.68 -4.86 8.35
N SER A 145 -8.39 -4.69 8.63
CA SER A 145 -7.90 -3.51 9.35
C SER A 145 -8.07 -2.23 8.54
N HIS A 146 -7.80 -2.32 7.24
CA HIS A 146 -7.89 -1.26 6.25
C HIS A 146 -8.33 -1.84 4.91
N VAL A 147 -8.85 -0.99 4.03
CA VAL A 147 -9.02 -1.30 2.61
C VAL A 147 -7.97 -0.59 1.78
N ILE A 148 -7.47 -1.26 0.75
CA ILE A 148 -6.44 -0.80 -0.16
C ILE A 148 -7.10 -0.45 -1.49
N VAL A 149 -6.88 0.78 -1.95
CA VAL A 149 -7.55 1.31 -3.15
C VAL A 149 -6.52 1.76 -4.19
N THR A 150 -6.75 1.30 -5.43
CA THR A 150 -5.93 1.62 -6.61
C THR A 150 -6.82 2.23 -7.70
N SER A 151 -7.31 1.41 -8.64
CA SER A 151 -8.01 1.85 -9.87
C SER A 151 -9.35 2.54 -9.68
N PHE A 152 -9.96 2.45 -8.49
CA PHE A 152 -11.18 3.20 -8.20
C PHE A 152 -10.90 4.70 -8.05
N VAL A 153 -9.78 5.07 -7.40
CA VAL A 153 -9.35 6.47 -7.20
C VAL A 153 -8.49 6.95 -8.36
N PHE A 154 -7.59 6.11 -8.88
CA PHE A 154 -6.82 6.41 -10.07
C PHE A 154 -7.62 6.01 -11.31
N HIS A 155 -8.38 6.94 -11.87
CA HIS A 155 -9.33 6.69 -12.95
C HIS A 155 -9.11 7.65 -14.11
N ASN A 156 -9.20 7.16 -15.35
CA ASN A 156 -8.96 7.94 -16.58
C ASN A 156 -7.61 8.69 -16.57
N GLY A 157 -6.57 8.06 -16.01
CA GLY A 157 -5.23 8.63 -15.97
C GLY A 157 -5.02 9.72 -14.93
N GLN A 158 -6.00 10.00 -14.06
CA GLN A 158 -5.92 11.06 -13.05
C GLN A 158 -6.41 10.57 -11.68
N ILE A 159 -6.24 11.41 -10.65
CA ILE A 159 -6.86 11.21 -9.34
C ILE A 159 -8.30 11.71 -9.41
N ASP A 160 -9.26 10.82 -9.16
CA ASP A 160 -10.66 11.17 -8.97
C ASP A 160 -10.89 11.55 -7.50
N PHE A 161 -10.83 12.86 -7.21
CA PHE A 161 -10.99 13.38 -5.86
C PHE A 161 -12.40 13.18 -5.31
N ASP A 162 -13.44 13.17 -6.16
CA ASP A 162 -14.81 12.94 -5.69
C ASP A 162 -14.95 11.52 -5.13
N ARG A 163 -14.36 10.53 -5.81
CA ARG A 163 -14.29 9.14 -5.31
C ARG A 163 -13.43 9.00 -4.07
N LEU A 164 -12.27 9.66 -4.04
CA LEU A 164 -11.39 9.65 -2.87
C LEU A 164 -12.08 10.25 -1.63
N HIS A 165 -12.70 11.43 -1.78
CA HIS A 165 -13.46 12.07 -0.70
C HIS A 165 -14.64 11.20 -0.25
N SER A 166 -15.34 10.55 -1.18
CA SER A 166 -16.45 9.65 -0.86
C SER A 166 -15.99 8.46 -0.01
N LEU A 167 -14.85 7.84 -0.36
CA LEU A 167 -14.25 6.78 0.45
C LEU A 167 -13.84 7.28 1.84
N VAL A 168 -13.09 8.39 1.91
CA VAL A 168 -12.64 8.96 3.18
C VAL A 168 -13.82 9.33 4.08
N HIS A 169 -14.90 9.88 3.52
CA HIS A 169 -16.13 10.18 4.26
C HIS A 169 -16.80 8.91 4.80
N LEU A 170 -16.78 7.82 4.02
CA LEU A 170 -17.47 6.57 4.36
C LEU A 170 -16.74 5.77 5.45
N ILE A 171 -15.42 5.60 5.32
CA ILE A 171 -14.64 4.68 6.16
C ILE A 171 -13.62 5.35 7.08
N GLY A 172 -13.40 6.66 6.90
CA GLY A 172 -12.33 7.41 7.56
C GLY A 172 -10.97 7.16 6.93
N LYS A 173 -10.10 8.17 6.94
CA LYS A 173 -8.76 8.05 6.36
C LYS A 173 -7.89 7.04 7.10
N GLU A 174 -8.17 6.82 8.38
CA GLU A 174 -7.49 5.88 9.27
C GLU A 174 -7.69 4.41 8.88
N LYS A 175 -8.62 4.12 7.96
CA LYS A 175 -8.86 2.77 7.41
C LYS A 175 -8.59 2.69 5.90
N LEU A 176 -7.98 3.72 5.31
CA LEU A 176 -7.69 3.78 3.89
C LEU A 176 -6.18 3.66 3.65
N VAL A 177 -5.80 2.71 2.80
CA VAL A 177 -4.48 2.62 2.20
C VAL A 177 -4.60 2.96 0.71
N LEU A 178 -3.72 3.83 0.23
CA LEU A 178 -3.62 4.10 -1.21
C LEU A 178 -2.49 3.27 -1.80
N ASP A 179 -2.83 2.45 -2.79
CA ASP A 179 -1.85 1.69 -3.56
C ASP A 179 -1.37 2.54 -4.75
N LEU A 180 -0.08 2.84 -4.76
CA LEU A 180 0.63 3.61 -5.77
C LEU A 180 1.53 2.68 -6.60
N SER A 181 0.93 1.66 -7.20
CA SER A 181 1.59 0.85 -8.23
C SER A 181 2.21 1.75 -9.29
N CYS A 182 3.53 1.68 -9.48
CA CYS A 182 4.25 2.65 -10.29
C CYS A 182 5.38 2.02 -11.13
N ARG A 183 5.72 2.71 -12.22
CA ARG A 183 6.87 2.40 -13.09
C ARG A 183 7.39 3.67 -13.75
N ARG A 184 8.63 3.64 -14.21
CA ARG A 184 9.17 4.69 -15.09
C ARG A 184 8.61 4.52 -16.48
N LYS A 185 8.62 5.62 -17.25
CA LYS A 185 8.31 5.56 -18.69
C LYS A 185 9.35 4.68 -19.39
N VAL A 186 8.90 3.95 -20.41
CA VAL A 186 9.77 3.03 -21.15
C VAL A 186 10.96 3.79 -21.73
N GLY A 187 12.18 3.32 -21.44
CA GLY A 187 13.43 3.93 -21.90
C GLY A 187 13.96 5.05 -21.01
N ASP A 188 13.24 5.40 -19.93
CA ASP A 188 13.70 6.37 -18.95
C ASP A 188 14.31 5.65 -17.74
N THR A 189 15.60 5.89 -17.49
CA THR A 189 16.36 5.26 -16.40
C THR A 189 16.63 6.21 -15.23
N GLU A 190 16.32 7.50 -15.38
CA GLU A 190 16.61 8.54 -14.36
C GLU A 190 15.38 9.41 -14.06
N GLY A 191 14.31 9.29 -14.82
CA GLY A 191 13.10 10.09 -14.66
C GLY A 191 12.14 9.57 -13.60
N GLU A 192 10.98 10.22 -13.57
CA GLU A 192 9.98 10.04 -12.52
C GLU A 192 9.22 8.72 -12.66
N TYR A 193 8.81 8.19 -11.50
CA TYR A 193 7.83 7.11 -11.42
C TYR A 193 6.43 7.68 -11.59
N PHE A 194 5.61 7.01 -12.39
CA PHE A 194 4.20 7.36 -12.57
C PHE A 194 3.33 6.24 -12.06
N VAL A 195 2.22 6.59 -11.40
CA VAL A 195 1.20 5.62 -11.01
C VAL A 195 0.62 4.99 -12.28
N VAL A 196 0.44 3.68 -12.24
CA VAL A 196 -0.10 2.88 -13.34
C VAL A 196 -1.29 2.06 -12.86
N THR A 197 -2.29 1.95 -13.74
CA THR A 197 -3.54 1.23 -13.47
C THR A 197 -3.76 0.15 -14.53
N ASP A 198 -4.88 -0.57 -14.42
CA ASP A 198 -5.29 -1.61 -15.36
C ASP A 198 -4.21 -2.69 -15.55
N ARG A 199 -3.77 -3.29 -14.42
CA ARG A 199 -2.65 -4.24 -14.41
C ARG A 199 -1.38 -3.67 -15.04
N TRP A 200 -1.17 -2.40 -14.74
CA TRP A 200 0.03 -1.64 -15.07
C TRP A 200 0.21 -1.39 -16.57
N GLN A 201 -0.87 -1.50 -17.32
CA GLN A 201 -0.87 -1.26 -18.76
C GLN A 201 -1.07 0.23 -19.04
N THR A 202 -1.86 0.92 -18.19
CA THR A 202 -2.24 2.32 -18.39
C THR A 202 -1.44 3.24 -17.48
N TYR A 203 -0.73 4.22 -18.05
CA TYR A 203 -0.13 5.30 -17.26
C TYR A 203 -1.16 6.32 -16.83
N THR A 204 -0.99 6.84 -15.62
CA THR A 204 -1.62 8.08 -15.17
C THR A 204 -0.64 9.25 -15.33
N ASP A 205 -1.15 10.47 -15.26
CA ASP A 205 -0.35 11.70 -15.17
C ASP A 205 0.15 11.96 -13.74
N VAL A 206 -0.04 11.00 -12.82
CA VAL A 206 0.28 11.15 -11.40
C VAL A 206 1.69 10.64 -11.13
N ALA A 207 2.64 11.58 -10.97
CA ALA A 207 4.00 11.27 -10.58
C ALA A 207 4.09 10.92 -9.08
N VAL A 208 4.91 9.92 -8.74
CA VAL A 208 5.26 9.56 -7.36
C VAL A 208 6.42 10.44 -6.92
N ASN A 209 6.10 11.57 -6.30
CA ASN A 209 7.07 12.54 -5.78
C ASN A 209 6.59 13.16 -4.46
N GLU A 210 7.40 14.04 -3.87
CA GLU A 210 7.10 14.67 -2.57
C GLU A 210 5.73 15.36 -2.54
N SER A 211 5.39 16.13 -3.57
CA SER A 211 4.14 16.89 -3.63
C SER A 211 2.93 15.95 -3.63
N THR A 212 2.96 14.93 -4.47
CA THR A 212 1.91 13.91 -4.57
C THR A 212 1.76 13.13 -3.27
N LEU A 213 2.87 12.67 -2.67
CA LEU A 213 2.85 11.91 -1.42
C LEU A 213 2.29 12.75 -0.26
N ARG A 214 2.70 14.03 -0.14
CA ARG A 214 2.17 14.95 0.87
C ARG A 214 0.67 15.19 0.69
N MET A 215 0.23 15.41 -0.55
CA MET A 215 -1.18 15.62 -0.87
C MET A 215 -2.02 14.38 -0.53
N LEU A 216 -1.64 13.21 -1.04
CA LEU A 216 -2.38 11.97 -0.85
C LEU A 216 -2.34 11.49 0.61
N GLY A 217 -1.25 11.74 1.34
CA GLY A 217 -1.13 11.38 2.75
C GLY A 217 -2.09 12.14 3.67
N SER A 218 -2.74 13.20 3.17
CA SER A 218 -3.84 13.85 3.91
C SER A 218 -5.14 13.03 3.88
N TYR A 219 -5.27 12.08 2.94
CA TYR A 219 -6.46 11.27 2.69
C TYR A 219 -6.36 9.80 3.12
N CYS A 220 -5.15 9.29 3.39
CA CYS A 220 -4.94 7.90 3.83
C CYS A 220 -4.11 7.83 5.11
N SER A 221 -4.11 6.66 5.77
CA SER A 221 -3.22 6.37 6.88
C SER A 221 -1.93 5.68 6.46
N GLU A 222 -1.87 5.12 5.25
CA GLU A 222 -0.73 4.38 4.76
C GLU A 222 -0.66 4.40 3.23
N PHE A 223 0.54 4.23 2.69
CA PHE A 223 0.79 3.91 1.29
C PHE A 223 1.27 2.47 1.11
N LEU A 224 0.77 1.81 0.06
CA LEU A 224 1.37 0.59 -0.48
C LEU A 224 1.95 0.94 -1.85
N VAL A 225 3.24 0.74 -2.08
CA VAL A 225 3.92 1.16 -3.32
C VAL A 225 4.51 -0.05 -4.02
N HIS A 226 3.92 -0.43 -5.14
CA HIS A 226 4.42 -1.53 -5.97
C HIS A 226 5.39 -1.03 -7.04
N GLY A 227 6.61 -1.57 -7.05
CA GLY A 227 7.62 -1.35 -8.09
C GLY A 227 7.44 -2.32 -9.25
N VAL A 228 6.55 -1.99 -10.20
CA VAL A 228 6.05 -2.89 -11.25
C VAL A 228 7.15 -3.48 -12.15
N GLU A 229 8.26 -2.78 -12.33
CA GLU A 229 9.37 -3.24 -13.19
C GLU A 229 9.94 -4.59 -12.72
N ASN A 230 9.95 -4.82 -11.39
CA ASN A 230 10.59 -5.97 -10.75
C ASN A 230 9.60 -6.88 -9.97
N GLU A 231 8.31 -6.59 -9.97
CA GLU A 231 7.32 -7.34 -9.19
C GLU A 231 7.22 -8.80 -9.64
N GLY A 232 7.41 -9.72 -8.70
CA GLY A 232 7.42 -11.17 -8.94
C GLY A 232 8.60 -11.70 -9.75
N LYS A 233 9.48 -10.83 -10.29
CA LYS A 233 10.62 -11.25 -11.12
C LYS A 233 11.90 -11.56 -10.33
N ARG A 234 11.93 -11.24 -9.02
CA ARG A 234 13.11 -11.38 -8.15
C ARG A 234 14.37 -10.72 -8.74
N CYS A 235 14.20 -9.56 -9.39
CA CYS A 235 15.29 -8.83 -10.08
C CYS A 235 16.00 -7.77 -9.20
N GLY A 236 15.65 -7.66 -7.92
CA GLY A 236 16.13 -6.63 -7.00
C GLY A 236 15.12 -5.50 -6.79
N ILE A 237 15.29 -4.77 -5.68
CA ILE A 237 14.47 -3.61 -5.34
C ILE A 237 14.78 -2.40 -6.24
N LEU A 238 13.83 -1.47 -6.35
CA LEU A 238 14.06 -0.15 -6.96
C LEU A 238 14.61 0.79 -5.88
N GLU A 239 15.94 0.84 -5.76
CA GLU A 239 16.62 1.54 -4.65
C GLU A 239 16.28 3.04 -4.55
N ASP A 240 16.27 3.74 -5.67
CA ASP A 240 15.97 5.18 -5.75
C ASP A 240 14.51 5.49 -5.40
N LEU A 241 13.58 4.60 -5.76
CA LEU A 241 12.20 4.67 -5.28
C LEU A 241 12.13 4.50 -3.76
N VAL A 242 12.84 3.53 -3.17
CA VAL A 242 12.88 3.34 -1.70
C VAL A 242 13.44 4.59 -1.00
N VAL A 243 14.50 5.20 -1.52
CA VAL A 243 15.05 6.48 -1.01
C VAL A 243 14.00 7.59 -1.07
N LEU A 244 13.31 7.73 -2.20
CA LEU A 244 12.25 8.72 -2.39
C LEU A 244 11.15 8.56 -1.34
N LEU A 245 10.68 7.33 -1.12
CA LEU A 245 9.63 7.02 -0.15
C LEU A 245 10.08 7.33 1.29
N GLY A 246 11.28 6.88 1.69
CA GLY A 246 11.80 7.11 3.04
C GLY A 246 12.04 8.59 3.34
N LYS A 247 12.36 9.38 2.32
CA LYS A 247 12.58 10.83 2.45
C LYS A 247 11.28 11.63 2.52
N TYR A 248 10.27 11.27 1.74
CA TYR A 248 9.14 12.16 1.47
C TYR A 248 7.77 11.64 1.90
N SER A 249 7.62 10.35 2.25
CA SER A 249 6.32 9.86 2.70
C SER A 249 5.92 10.51 4.03
N PRO A 250 4.75 11.19 4.10
CA PRO A 250 4.25 11.80 5.35
C PRO A 250 3.56 10.80 6.28
N VAL A 251 3.27 9.59 5.80
CA VAL A 251 2.57 8.51 6.50
C VAL A 251 3.36 7.21 6.35
N PRO A 252 3.09 6.16 7.14
CA PRO A 252 3.65 4.83 6.92
C PRO A 252 3.58 4.43 5.44
N VAL A 253 4.64 3.79 4.95
CA VAL A 253 4.72 3.34 3.57
C VAL A 253 5.35 1.97 3.51
N THR A 254 4.68 1.07 2.80
CA THR A 254 5.17 -0.28 2.51
C THR A 254 5.59 -0.33 1.05
N TYR A 255 6.85 -0.69 0.78
CA TYR A 255 7.34 -1.02 -0.55
C TYR A 255 7.12 -2.51 -0.85
N ALA A 256 6.66 -2.82 -2.06
CA ALA A 256 6.44 -4.17 -2.53
C ALA A 256 7.04 -4.34 -3.94
N GLY A 257 7.94 -5.32 -4.11
CA GLY A 257 8.44 -5.71 -5.43
C GLY A 257 9.93 -6.02 -5.50
N GLY A 258 10.29 -7.06 -6.24
CA GLY A 258 11.67 -7.32 -6.66
C GLY A 258 12.58 -7.99 -5.63
N VAL A 259 12.12 -8.28 -4.41
CA VAL A 259 12.93 -8.93 -3.37
C VAL A 259 13.49 -10.28 -3.88
N LYS A 260 14.80 -10.47 -3.74
CA LYS A 260 15.55 -11.64 -4.20
C LYS A 260 16.27 -12.37 -3.07
N GLY A 261 16.52 -11.71 -1.93
CA GLY A 261 17.26 -12.30 -0.82
C GLY A 261 17.06 -11.56 0.50
N MET A 262 17.60 -12.15 1.58
CA MET A 262 17.60 -11.53 2.91
C MET A 262 18.37 -10.19 2.94
N GLU A 263 19.34 -9.98 2.04
CA GLU A 263 20.08 -8.72 1.97
C GLU A 263 19.19 -7.51 1.61
N ASP A 264 18.07 -7.73 0.92
CA ASP A 264 17.16 -6.64 0.54
C ASP A 264 16.44 -6.04 1.76
N LEU A 265 16.25 -6.81 2.84
CA LEU A 265 15.70 -6.28 4.10
C LEU A 265 16.60 -5.19 4.68
N GLU A 266 17.90 -5.49 4.79
CA GLU A 266 18.90 -4.51 5.27
C GLU A 266 19.05 -3.34 4.30
N ARG A 267 19.00 -3.62 2.99
CA ARG A 267 19.14 -2.58 1.98
C ARG A 267 17.96 -1.61 2.00
N VAL A 268 16.72 -2.10 2.12
CA VAL A 268 15.53 -1.24 2.24
C VAL A 268 15.57 -0.47 3.55
N LYS A 269 15.99 -1.09 4.65
CA LYS A 269 16.16 -0.42 5.95
C LYS A 269 17.14 0.76 5.85
N GLU A 270 18.29 0.54 5.23
CA GLU A 270 19.31 1.58 5.01
C GLU A 270 18.77 2.72 4.12
N LEU A 271 18.28 2.39 2.93
CA LEU A 271 17.83 3.36 1.93
C LEU A 271 16.58 4.13 2.37
N GLY A 272 15.64 3.45 3.02
CA GLY A 272 14.41 4.01 3.55
C GLY A 272 14.59 4.72 4.90
N GLY A 273 15.79 4.72 5.48
CA GLY A 273 16.08 5.30 6.78
C GLY A 273 15.25 4.68 7.91
N GLY A 274 14.94 3.39 7.81
CA GLY A 274 14.07 2.65 8.72
C GLY A 274 12.57 2.94 8.61
N LYS A 275 12.15 3.85 7.71
CA LYS A 275 10.75 4.33 7.60
C LYS A 275 9.91 3.64 6.52
N VAL A 276 10.55 2.81 5.70
CA VAL A 276 9.89 2.09 4.60
C VAL A 276 9.79 0.62 4.98
N ASP A 277 8.56 0.16 5.17
CA ASP A 277 8.26 -1.25 5.40
C ASP A 277 8.46 -2.06 4.10
N LEU A 278 8.71 -3.37 4.19
CA LEU A 278 8.97 -4.23 3.04
C LEU A 278 8.00 -5.40 2.98
N THR A 279 7.39 -5.59 1.83
CA THR A 279 6.64 -6.80 1.49
C THR A 279 7.53 -7.81 0.79
N ILE A 280 7.47 -9.06 1.26
CA ILE A 280 8.07 -10.22 0.59
C ILE A 280 6.97 -11.26 0.36
N GLY A 281 6.66 -11.53 -0.91
CA GLY A 281 5.69 -12.53 -1.33
C GLY A 281 6.38 -13.76 -1.90
N SER A 282 6.35 -13.90 -3.22
CA SER A 282 6.85 -15.05 -3.99
C SER A 282 8.28 -15.51 -3.69
N ALA A 283 9.13 -14.69 -3.07
CA ALA A 283 10.48 -15.08 -2.69
C ALA A 283 10.53 -15.94 -1.42
N LEU A 284 9.45 -16.00 -0.63
CA LEU A 284 9.38 -16.82 0.58
C LEU A 284 9.19 -18.31 0.27
N ASP A 285 9.83 -19.18 1.04
CA ASP A 285 9.73 -20.64 0.99
C ASP A 285 8.28 -21.16 1.16
N CYS A 286 7.48 -20.51 2.00
CA CYS A 286 6.06 -20.82 2.17
C CYS A 286 5.21 -20.56 0.90
N PHE A 287 5.80 -19.88 -0.09
CA PHE A 287 5.28 -19.66 -1.44
C PHE A 287 6.21 -20.21 -2.54
N GLY A 288 7.05 -21.20 -2.21
CA GLY A 288 7.94 -21.85 -3.18
C GLY A 288 9.18 -21.05 -3.58
N GLY A 289 9.53 -20.01 -2.83
CA GLY A 289 10.79 -19.28 -2.98
C GLY A 289 11.94 -19.81 -2.13
N ASP A 290 13.05 -19.08 -2.15
CA ASP A 290 14.32 -19.49 -1.55
C ASP A 290 14.60 -18.79 -0.20
N ILE A 291 13.82 -17.76 0.15
CA ILE A 291 13.97 -17.01 1.40
C ILE A 291 13.16 -17.72 2.49
N SER A 292 13.79 -18.07 3.60
CA SER A 292 13.07 -18.72 4.70
C SER A 292 12.14 -17.73 5.42
N TYR A 293 10.84 -18.04 5.49
CA TYR A 293 9.87 -17.27 6.25
C TYR A 293 10.29 -17.12 7.72
N ASP A 294 10.78 -18.20 8.34
CA ASP A 294 11.20 -18.19 9.74
C ASP A 294 12.40 -17.26 9.98
N GLU A 295 13.33 -17.18 9.01
CA GLU A 295 14.46 -16.25 9.08
C GLU A 295 14.01 -14.78 8.97
N VAL A 296 13.03 -14.48 8.12
CA VAL A 296 12.42 -13.15 8.00
C VAL A 296 11.69 -12.77 9.30
N VAL A 297 10.94 -13.69 9.90
CA VAL A 297 10.29 -13.47 11.19
C VAL A 297 11.31 -13.26 12.31
N ALA A 298 12.40 -14.03 12.31
CA ALA A 298 13.48 -13.85 13.26
C ALA A 298 14.19 -12.50 13.08
N TRP A 299 14.34 -12.04 11.84
CA TRP A 299 14.83 -10.69 11.53
C TRP A 299 13.91 -9.62 12.11
N GLN A 300 12.60 -9.67 11.86
CA GLN A 300 11.64 -8.72 12.41
C GLN A 300 11.67 -8.66 13.94
N LYS A 301 11.81 -9.82 14.59
CA LYS A 301 11.85 -9.91 16.05
C LYS A 301 13.10 -9.25 16.64
N ARG A 302 14.23 -9.22 15.91
CA ARG A 302 15.45 -8.50 16.34
C ARG A 302 15.28 -6.99 16.19
N GLU A 303 14.58 -6.54 15.16
CA GLU A 303 14.29 -5.11 14.94
C GLU A 303 13.35 -4.52 15.99
N ASN A 304 12.50 -5.34 16.62
CA ASN A 304 11.56 -4.91 17.66
C ASN A 304 12.14 -4.94 19.09
N GLN A 305 13.42 -5.30 19.26
CA GLN A 305 14.13 -5.37 20.55
C GLN A 305 14.96 -4.11 20.81
#